data_AF-S0AZD4-F1
#
_entry.id   AF-S0AZD4-F1
#
_cell.length_a   1.000
_cell.length_b   1.000
_cell.length_c   1.000
_cell.angle_alpha   90.00
_cell.angle_beta   90.00
_cell.angle_gamma   90.00
#
_symmetry.space_group_name_H-M   'P 1'
#
loop_
_entity.id
_entity.type
_entity.pdbx_description
1 polymer ?
#
loop_
_entity_poly.entity_id
_entity_poly.type
_entity_poly.pdbx_seq_one_letter_code
_entity_poly.pdbx_strand_id
1 'polypeptide(L)'
;MDGVKEAEVRKEYENVQKDRIEDIPNVISPLSKETQDKMKEVFSREKKTMGMRQMMSSKTDLTDLKNKLYQCFMMSTSKDRPRQEYQYREGGYIIMPSVSAPVVLDNVYKLLNDAEYIPQEDARRIKDSHVDIVHRDTVYHFVEKLPKNVGDNELIAVFVIGQSWQFRGFPIKDPYKFLERYLGFYVRLDSKEWPRDPWLKDCTIVNLDSNDQRNWKDCKDMFWRTLDDYLERRKR
;
A
#
# COMPACT_ATOMS: atom_id res chain seq x y z
N MET A 1 39.06 28.26 30.28
CA MET A 1 37.93 29.08 29.80
C MET A 1 36.86 28.22 29.10
N ASP A 2 37.00 26.90 29.09
CA ASP A 2 36.16 26.01 28.25
C ASP A 2 34.94 25.41 28.96
N GLY A 3 34.95 25.31 30.29
CA GLY A 3 33.83 24.74 31.05
C GLY A 3 32.58 25.62 31.14
N VAL A 4 32.72 26.94 30.95
CA VAL A 4 31.57 27.88 31.00
C VAL A 4 30.75 27.81 29.71
N LYS A 5 31.43 27.67 28.55
CA LYS A 5 30.78 27.53 27.25
C LYS A 5 30.04 26.20 27.12
N GLU A 6 30.59 25.12 27.68
CA GLU A 6 29.96 23.80 27.64
C GLU A 6 28.68 23.74 28.48
N ALA A 7 28.65 24.46 29.61
CA ALA A 7 27.45 24.59 30.44
C ALA A 7 26.36 25.45 29.76
N GLU A 8 26.73 26.51 29.05
CA GLU A 8 25.79 27.33 28.26
C GLU A 8 25.19 26.55 27.09
N VAL A 9 26.03 25.86 26.30
CA VAL A 9 25.56 25.03 25.17
C VAL A 9 24.65 23.90 25.64
N ARG A 10 24.93 23.31 26.80
CA ARG A 10 24.07 22.26 27.39
C ARG A 10 22.72 22.81 27.85
N LYS A 11 22.69 24.01 28.43
CA LYS A 11 21.45 24.69 28.83
C LYS A 11 20.61 25.09 27.62
N GLU A 12 21.26 25.57 26.56
CA GLU A 12 20.62 25.95 25.30
C GLU A 12 20.06 24.72 24.59
N TYR A 13 20.79 23.59 24.61
CA TYR A 13 20.31 22.31 24.11
C TYR A 13 19.11 21.79 24.92
N GLU A 14 19.14 21.88 26.24
CA GLU A 14 18.01 21.47 27.10
C GLU A 14 16.77 22.36 26.90
N ASN A 15 16.95 23.66 26.64
CA ASN A 15 15.85 24.58 26.33
C ASN A 15 15.26 24.32 24.93
N VAL A 16 16.10 24.12 23.90
CA VAL A 16 15.65 23.74 22.54
C VAL A 16 14.91 22.41 22.54
N GLN A 17 15.28 21.47 23.41
CA GLN A 17 14.56 20.20 23.58
C GLN A 17 13.22 20.39 24.30
N LYS A 18 13.10 21.31 25.26
CA LYS A 18 11.82 21.65 25.89
C LYS A 18 10.86 22.33 24.91
N ASP A 19 11.33 23.29 24.13
CA ASP A 19 10.51 24.00 23.14
C ASP A 19 10.02 23.05 22.03
N ARG A 20 10.86 22.12 21.57
CA ARG A 20 10.45 21.08 20.59
C ARG A 20 9.46 20.04 21.12
N ILE A 21 9.33 19.91 22.44
CA ILE A 21 8.35 19.01 23.07
C ILE A 21 7.01 19.74 23.28
N GLU A 22 7.04 21.03 23.59
CA GLU A 22 5.83 21.86 23.75
C GLU A 22 5.17 22.22 22.40
N ASP A 23 5.94 22.26 21.31
CA ASP A 23 5.44 22.47 19.94
C ASP A 23 5.04 21.19 19.19
N ILE A 24 5.02 20.02 19.86
CA ILE A 24 4.39 18.83 19.28
C ILE A 24 2.88 19.11 19.23
N PRO A 25 2.25 19.12 18.04
CA PRO A 25 0.89 19.61 17.88
C PRO A 25 -0.08 18.99 18.88
N ASN A 26 -0.76 19.87 19.62
CA ASN A 26 -2.06 19.68 20.27
C ASN A 26 -3.18 19.30 19.26
N VAL A 27 -2.90 18.45 18.27
CA VAL A 27 -3.83 18.01 17.21
C VAL A 27 -4.02 16.48 17.23
N ILE A 28 -3.61 15.80 18.29
CA ILE A 28 -4.12 14.47 18.61
C ILE A 28 -4.82 14.62 19.95
N SER A 29 -6.14 14.48 19.94
CA SER A 29 -6.98 14.34 21.13
C SER A 29 -6.24 13.49 22.18
N PRO A 30 -6.25 13.84 23.48
CA PRO A 30 -5.44 13.14 24.47
C PRO A 30 -5.70 11.63 24.38
N LEU A 31 -4.68 10.87 23.99
CA LEU A 31 -4.73 9.41 23.88
C LEU A 31 -5.32 8.87 25.18
N SER A 32 -6.39 8.08 25.07
CA SER A 32 -7.05 7.52 26.24
C SER A 32 -6.04 6.75 27.09
N LYS A 33 -6.22 6.77 28.42
CA LYS A 33 -5.34 6.09 29.37
C LYS A 33 -5.16 4.60 29.02
N GLU A 34 -6.22 3.99 28.51
CA GLU A 34 -6.24 2.62 27.98
C GLU A 34 -5.26 2.41 26.81
N THR A 35 -5.17 3.38 25.90
CA THR A 35 -4.26 3.32 24.75
C THR A 35 -2.80 3.48 25.19
N GLN A 36 -2.54 4.32 26.19
CA GLN A 36 -1.21 4.48 26.79
C GLN A 36 -0.74 3.20 27.50
N ASP A 37 -1.65 2.48 28.16
CA ASP A 37 -1.31 1.25 28.86
C ASP A 37 -1.12 0.06 27.90
N LYS A 38 -1.95 -0.04 26.84
CA LYS A 38 -1.75 -0.99 25.73
C LYS A 38 -0.40 -0.78 25.05
N MET A 39 0.00 0.48 24.83
CA MET A 39 1.34 0.82 24.33
C MET A 39 2.43 0.25 25.25
N LYS A 40 2.37 0.52 26.56
CA LYS A 40 3.37 0.05 27.52
C LYS A 40 3.49 -1.48 27.56
N GLU A 41 2.37 -2.20 27.43
CA GLU A 41 2.36 -3.66 27.40
C GLU A 41 3.04 -4.21 26.13
N VAL A 42 2.72 -3.65 24.96
CA VAL A 42 3.38 -4.00 23.69
C VAL A 42 4.87 -3.69 23.75
N PHE A 43 5.26 -2.52 24.28
CA PHE A 43 6.66 -2.15 24.49
C PHE A 43 7.41 -3.12 25.42
N SER A 44 6.75 -3.61 26.49
CA SER A 44 7.33 -4.60 27.41
C SER A 44 7.52 -5.97 26.73
N ARG A 45 6.60 -6.36 25.84
CA ARG A 45 6.69 -7.59 25.04
C ARG A 45 7.77 -7.50 23.96
N GLU A 46 7.84 -6.41 23.19
CA GLU A 46 8.84 -6.24 22.11
C GLU A 46 10.26 -6.02 22.63
N LYS A 47 10.42 -5.45 23.84
CA LYS A 47 11.70 -5.40 24.56
C LYS A 47 12.36 -6.79 24.67
N LYS A 48 11.57 -7.86 24.79
CA LYS A 48 12.09 -9.24 24.92
C LYS A 48 12.52 -9.86 23.59
N THR A 49 11.97 -9.43 22.45
CA THR A 49 12.18 -10.11 21.15
C THR A 49 13.06 -9.35 20.17
N MET A 50 13.01 -8.01 20.14
CA MET A 50 13.78 -7.20 19.19
C MET A 50 14.87 -6.33 19.84
N GLY A 51 14.72 -6.00 21.12
CA GLY A 51 15.58 -5.03 21.81
C GLY A 51 17.06 -5.41 21.89
N MET A 52 17.40 -6.68 22.13
CA MET A 52 18.77 -7.03 22.53
C MET A 52 19.78 -7.09 21.37
N ARG A 53 19.35 -7.41 20.14
CA ARG A 53 20.26 -7.43 18.96
C ARG A 53 20.48 -6.03 18.36
N GLN A 54 19.46 -5.16 18.40
CA GLN A 54 19.59 -3.79 17.90
C GLN A 54 20.33 -2.87 18.89
N MET A 55 20.15 -3.04 20.21
CA MET A 55 20.89 -2.27 21.22
C MET A 55 22.41 -2.55 21.21
N MET A 56 22.84 -3.73 20.74
CA MET A 56 24.27 -4.10 20.63
C MET A 56 24.94 -3.57 19.35
N SER A 57 24.17 -3.02 18.40
CA SER A 57 24.70 -2.34 17.22
C SER A 57 24.73 -0.83 17.53
N SER A 58 25.89 -0.34 17.90
CA SER A 58 26.16 1.01 18.41
C SER A 58 25.99 2.12 17.36
N LYS A 59 24.81 2.26 16.74
CA LYS A 59 24.52 3.31 15.74
C LYS A 59 23.04 3.44 15.32
N THR A 60 22.09 3.20 16.21
CA THR A 60 20.67 3.34 15.85
C THR A 60 20.08 4.64 16.40
N ASP A 61 19.76 5.54 15.47
CA ASP A 61 18.95 6.72 15.70
C ASP A 61 17.66 6.30 16.43
N LEU A 62 17.52 6.73 17.68
CA LEU A 62 16.36 6.46 18.53
C LEU A 62 15.05 6.90 17.86
N THR A 63 15.13 7.82 16.90
CA THR A 63 14.01 8.27 16.06
C THR A 63 13.52 7.18 15.10
N ASP A 64 14.44 6.46 14.45
CA ASP A 64 14.11 5.35 13.54
C ASP A 64 13.49 4.17 14.32
N LEU A 65 14.05 3.88 15.50
CA LEU A 65 13.49 2.87 16.39
C LEU A 65 12.10 3.28 16.90
N LYS A 66 11.92 4.55 17.30
CA LYS A 66 10.61 5.10 17.70
C LYS A 66 9.60 5.00 16.56
N ASN A 67 9.99 5.30 15.33
CA ASN A 67 9.12 5.22 14.16
C ASN A 67 8.74 3.78 13.80
N LYS A 68 9.70 2.84 13.85
CA LYS A 68 9.44 1.40 13.63
C LYS A 68 8.52 0.83 14.70
N LEU A 69 8.76 1.16 15.97
CA LEU A 69 7.90 0.73 17.07
C LEU A 69 6.51 1.37 16.98
N TYR A 70 6.41 2.63 16.54
CA TYR A 70 5.12 3.27 16.29
C TYR A 70 4.37 2.59 15.14
N GLN A 71 5.05 2.20 14.05
CA GLN A 71 4.43 1.40 12.99
C GLN A 71 3.98 0.02 13.49
N CYS A 72 4.81 -0.70 14.24
CA CYS A 72 4.45 -1.98 14.85
C CYS A 72 3.23 -1.83 15.79
N PHE A 73 3.20 -0.77 16.59
CA PHE A 73 2.06 -0.43 17.44
C PHE A 73 0.80 -0.13 16.63
N MET A 74 0.90 0.70 15.58
CA MET A 74 -0.22 1.04 14.68
C MET A 74 -0.76 -0.19 13.94
N MET A 75 0.11 -1.17 13.61
CA MET A 75 -0.27 -2.45 13.02
C MET A 75 -0.89 -3.41 14.06
N SER A 76 -0.42 -3.41 15.31
CA SER A 76 -0.93 -4.27 16.40
C SER A 76 -2.28 -3.80 16.94
N THR A 77 -2.53 -2.48 16.96
CA THR A 77 -3.78 -1.87 17.42
C THR A 77 -4.79 -1.60 16.31
N SER A 78 -4.45 -1.99 15.07
CA SER A 78 -5.38 -1.96 13.94
C SER A 78 -6.66 -2.76 14.17
N LYS A 79 -6.64 -3.74 15.09
CA LYS A 79 -7.83 -4.52 15.48
C LYS A 79 -8.75 -3.83 16.49
N ASP A 80 -8.28 -2.80 17.21
CA ASP A 80 -8.93 -2.26 18.42
C ASP A 80 -9.03 -0.71 18.46
N ARG A 81 -8.77 0.00 17.35
CA ARG A 81 -9.18 1.42 17.30
C ARG A 81 -10.71 1.46 17.32
N PRO A 82 -11.37 2.34 18.10
CA PRO A 82 -12.72 2.74 17.76
C PRO A 82 -12.64 3.25 16.33
N ARG A 83 -13.30 2.53 15.40
CA ARG A 83 -13.48 2.99 14.02
C ARG A 83 -14.07 4.40 14.14
N GLN A 84 -13.25 5.43 13.95
CA GLN A 84 -13.80 6.60 13.29
C GLN A 84 -14.24 6.03 11.96
N GLU A 85 -15.54 5.80 11.80
CA GLU A 85 -16.13 5.45 10.52
C GLU A 85 -15.91 6.64 9.59
N TYR A 86 -14.70 6.76 9.06
CA TYR A 86 -14.54 7.26 7.72
C TYR A 86 -15.36 6.29 6.88
N GLN A 87 -16.59 6.67 6.55
CA GLN A 87 -17.44 5.93 5.62
C GLN A 87 -16.80 6.05 4.24
N TYR A 88 -15.71 5.31 4.04
CA TYR A 88 -15.20 5.08 2.71
C TYR A 88 -16.30 4.40 1.90
N ARG A 89 -16.46 4.87 0.67
CA ARG A 89 -17.38 4.22 -0.26
C ARG A 89 -16.76 2.91 -0.71
N GLU A 90 -17.59 1.91 -0.93
CA GLU A 90 -17.14 0.66 -1.56
C GLU A 90 -17.01 0.90 -3.07
N GLY A 91 -15.83 0.65 -3.63
CA GLY A 91 -15.55 0.88 -5.05
C GLY A 91 -15.81 -0.35 -5.92
N GLY A 92 -15.24 -1.49 -5.52
CA GLY A 92 -15.34 -2.76 -6.24
C GLY A 92 -14.05 -3.58 -6.20
N TYR A 93 -14.11 -4.74 -6.85
CA TYR A 93 -13.06 -5.75 -6.86
C TYR A 93 -12.24 -5.69 -8.16
N ILE A 94 -10.93 -5.81 -8.01
CA ILE A 94 -9.94 -5.85 -9.08
C ILE A 94 -9.16 -7.15 -8.97
N ILE A 95 -9.24 -7.98 -10.00
CA ILE A 95 -8.55 -9.27 -9.99
C ILE A 95 -7.07 -9.07 -10.35
N MET A 96 -6.19 -9.61 -9.53
CA MET A 96 -4.75 -9.60 -9.71
C MET A 96 -4.22 -10.96 -10.18
N PRO A 97 -3.18 -10.98 -11.01
CA PRO A 97 -2.49 -12.21 -11.33
C PRO A 97 -1.70 -12.71 -10.12
N SER A 98 -1.67 -14.03 -9.93
CA SER A 98 -0.92 -14.66 -8.84
C SER A 98 0.57 -14.83 -9.15
N VAL A 99 0.94 -14.98 -10.43
CA VAL A 99 2.32 -15.28 -10.86
C VAL A 99 2.62 -14.72 -12.25
N SER A 100 3.91 -14.57 -12.56
CA SER A 100 4.42 -14.27 -13.90
C SER A 100 3.95 -12.93 -14.47
N ALA A 101 3.66 -11.96 -13.59
CA ALA A 101 3.28 -10.60 -13.95
C ALA A 101 4.22 -9.60 -13.26
N PRO A 102 4.53 -8.44 -13.88
CA PRO A 102 5.32 -7.41 -13.22
C PRO A 102 4.66 -6.85 -11.95
N VAL A 103 3.33 -6.76 -11.98
CA VAL A 103 2.52 -6.25 -10.86
C VAL A 103 1.60 -7.36 -10.38
N VAL A 104 1.72 -7.69 -9.10
CA VAL A 104 0.98 -8.73 -8.36
C VAL A 104 0.49 -8.15 -7.04
N LEU A 105 -0.26 -8.91 -6.23
CA LEU A 105 -0.71 -8.42 -4.92
C LEU A 105 0.44 -7.92 -4.03
N ASP A 106 1.59 -8.59 -4.07
CA ASP A 106 2.73 -8.30 -3.20
C ASP A 106 3.33 -6.89 -3.40
N ASN A 107 3.18 -6.30 -4.60
CA ASN A 107 3.78 -5.01 -4.94
C ASN A 107 2.79 -3.95 -5.46
N VAL A 108 1.53 -4.30 -5.73
CA VAL A 108 0.53 -3.36 -6.29
C VAL A 108 0.27 -2.16 -5.38
N TYR A 109 0.29 -2.36 -4.06
CA TYR A 109 0.12 -1.25 -3.11
C TYR A 109 1.24 -0.22 -3.28
N LYS A 110 2.49 -0.68 -3.38
CA LYS A 110 3.65 0.21 -3.55
C LYS A 110 3.54 1.02 -4.83
N LEU A 111 3.15 0.39 -5.92
CA LEU A 111 3.01 1.10 -7.20
C LEU A 111 1.84 2.09 -7.17
N LEU A 112 0.65 1.66 -6.78
CA LEU A 112 -0.57 2.46 -6.94
C LEU A 112 -0.82 3.45 -5.79
N ASN A 113 -0.29 3.19 -4.60
CA ASN A 113 -0.39 4.10 -3.45
C ASN A 113 0.85 4.99 -3.35
N ASP A 114 2.05 4.40 -3.37
CA ASP A 114 3.30 5.12 -3.08
C ASP A 114 4.00 5.66 -4.34
N ALA A 115 3.54 5.27 -5.54
CA ALA A 115 4.23 5.53 -6.81
C ALA A 115 5.67 4.95 -6.82
N GLU A 116 5.84 3.77 -6.22
CA GLU A 116 7.11 3.07 -6.08
C GLU A 116 6.98 1.67 -6.70
N TYR A 117 7.84 1.32 -7.66
CA TYR A 117 7.88 -0.04 -8.19
C TYR A 117 8.93 -0.87 -7.46
N ILE A 118 8.50 -2.04 -6.97
CA ILE A 118 9.38 -3.06 -6.40
C ILE A 118 9.16 -4.35 -7.19
N PRO A 119 10.21 -4.96 -7.75
CA PRO A 119 10.10 -6.27 -8.40
C PRO A 119 9.48 -7.33 -7.48
N GLN A 120 8.78 -8.31 -8.06
CA GLN A 120 8.06 -9.32 -7.28
C GLN A 120 8.99 -10.11 -6.35
N GLU A 121 10.20 -10.40 -6.79
CA GLU A 121 11.25 -11.10 -6.04
C GLU A 121 11.69 -10.36 -4.77
N ASP A 122 11.62 -9.03 -4.77
CA ASP A 122 12.01 -8.16 -3.66
C ASP A 122 10.80 -7.75 -2.81
N ALA A 123 9.58 -7.97 -3.32
CA ALA A 123 8.36 -7.62 -2.63
C ALA A 123 8.09 -8.55 -1.43
N ARG A 124 7.65 -7.94 -0.32
CA ARG A 124 7.23 -8.71 0.86
C ARG A 124 5.91 -9.42 0.53
N ARG A 125 5.97 -10.75 0.51
CA ARG A 125 4.77 -11.59 0.32
C ARG A 125 3.66 -11.22 1.29
N ILE A 126 2.50 -10.91 0.73
CA ILE A 126 1.28 -10.66 1.49
C ILE A 126 0.62 -12.01 1.74
N LYS A 127 0.37 -12.30 3.03
CA LYS A 127 -0.28 -13.56 3.44
C LYS A 127 -1.77 -13.53 3.19
N ASP A 128 -2.35 -12.34 3.24
CA ASP A 128 -3.75 -12.09 2.97
C ASP A 128 -3.95 -12.07 1.46
N SER A 129 -4.88 -12.88 0.94
CA SER A 129 -5.16 -12.95 -0.51
C SER A 129 -5.89 -11.71 -1.06
N HIS A 130 -5.79 -10.58 -0.36
CA HIS A 130 -6.40 -9.31 -0.71
C HIS A 130 -5.54 -8.14 -0.24
N VAL A 131 -5.65 -7.02 -0.97
CA VAL A 131 -5.05 -5.73 -0.63
C VAL A 131 -6.10 -4.65 -0.89
N ASP A 132 -6.33 -3.80 0.09
CA ASP A 132 -7.24 -2.66 -0.04
C ASP A 132 -6.44 -1.39 -0.36
N ILE A 133 -6.86 -0.65 -1.38
CA ILE A 133 -6.29 0.65 -1.73
C ILE A 133 -7.39 1.69 -1.75
N VAL A 134 -7.17 2.78 -1.00
CA VAL A 134 -8.08 3.92 -0.94
C VAL A 134 -7.71 4.92 -2.03
N HIS A 135 -8.68 5.28 -2.87
CA HIS A 135 -8.56 6.35 -3.85
C HIS A 135 -9.79 7.26 -3.79
N ARG A 136 -9.60 8.57 -3.57
CA ARG A 136 -10.68 9.57 -3.46
C ARG A 136 -11.86 9.12 -2.58
N ASP A 137 -11.54 8.71 -1.35
CA ASP A 137 -12.50 8.23 -0.35
C ASP A 137 -13.28 6.95 -0.73
N THR A 138 -12.78 6.20 -1.71
CA THR A 138 -13.34 4.92 -2.14
C THR A 138 -12.32 3.81 -1.93
N VAL A 139 -12.72 2.70 -1.30
CA VAL A 139 -11.89 1.52 -1.11
C VAL A 139 -12.07 0.58 -2.30
N TYR A 140 -10.95 0.19 -2.92
CA TYR A 140 -10.91 -0.82 -3.98
C TYR A 140 -10.18 -2.07 -3.48
N HIS A 141 -10.76 -3.23 -3.76
CA HIS A 141 -10.27 -4.52 -3.29
C HIS A 141 -9.50 -5.25 -4.38
N PHE A 142 -8.19 -5.35 -4.20
CA PHE A 142 -7.32 -6.10 -5.10
C PHE A 142 -7.24 -7.53 -4.59
N VAL A 143 -7.64 -8.51 -5.40
CA VAL A 143 -7.76 -9.92 -4.98
C VAL A 143 -7.22 -10.86 -6.04
N GLU A 144 -6.64 -12.01 -5.66
CA GLU A 144 -6.28 -13.05 -6.64
C GLU A 144 -7.51 -13.79 -7.17
N LYS A 145 -8.52 -13.96 -6.33
CA LYS A 145 -9.77 -14.65 -6.65
C LYS A 145 -10.93 -13.86 -6.08
N LEU A 146 -11.97 -13.72 -6.90
CA LEU A 146 -13.22 -13.13 -6.46
C LEU A 146 -13.81 -13.94 -5.29
N PRO A 147 -14.22 -13.29 -4.20
CA PRO A 147 -15.00 -13.94 -3.15
C PRO A 147 -16.34 -14.45 -3.71
N LYS A 148 -16.85 -15.56 -3.14
CA LYS A 148 -18.06 -16.24 -3.65
C LYS A 148 -19.35 -15.42 -3.50
N ASN A 149 -19.36 -14.49 -2.56
CA ASN A 149 -20.50 -13.64 -2.22
C ASN A 149 -20.53 -12.32 -3.00
N VAL A 150 -19.53 -12.08 -3.86
CA VAL A 150 -19.41 -10.86 -4.65
C VAL A 150 -20.18 -11.05 -5.97
N GLY A 151 -21.09 -10.13 -6.26
CA GLY A 151 -21.87 -10.13 -7.48
C GLY A 151 -21.08 -9.67 -8.69
N ASP A 152 -21.54 -10.03 -9.89
CA ASP A 152 -20.90 -9.61 -11.16
C ASP A 152 -20.70 -8.09 -11.28
N ASN A 153 -21.57 -7.29 -10.65
CA ASN A 153 -21.50 -5.83 -10.76
C ASN A 153 -20.38 -5.22 -9.92
N GLU A 154 -19.89 -5.94 -8.92
CA GLU A 154 -18.84 -5.49 -8.01
C GLU A 154 -17.45 -5.77 -8.57
N LEU A 155 -17.31 -6.70 -9.54
CA LEU A 155 -16.09 -6.81 -10.35
C LEU A 155 -16.02 -5.63 -11.31
N ILE A 156 -14.90 -4.90 -11.27
CA ILE A 156 -14.70 -3.71 -12.10
C ILE A 156 -13.51 -3.83 -13.05
N ALA A 157 -12.44 -4.51 -12.65
CA ALA A 157 -11.25 -4.62 -13.47
C ALA A 157 -10.43 -5.91 -13.22
N VAL A 158 -9.48 -6.17 -14.12
CA VAL A 158 -8.51 -7.27 -14.00
C VAL A 158 -7.14 -6.85 -14.52
N PHE A 159 -6.09 -7.28 -13.83
CA PHE A 159 -4.73 -7.29 -14.34
C PHE A 159 -4.46 -8.61 -15.05
N VAL A 160 -4.12 -8.55 -16.34
CA VAL A 160 -3.93 -9.73 -17.19
C VAL A 160 -2.46 -10.04 -17.42
N ILE A 161 -2.14 -11.33 -17.55
CA ILE A 161 -0.78 -11.82 -17.86
C ILE A 161 -0.54 -12.07 -19.35
N GLY A 162 -1.53 -11.79 -20.18
CA GLY A 162 -1.48 -12.09 -21.61
C GLY A 162 -1.53 -13.58 -21.92
N GLN A 163 -2.22 -14.37 -21.08
CA GLN A 163 -2.50 -15.78 -21.35
C GLN A 163 -3.99 -16.05 -21.13
N SER A 164 -4.66 -16.56 -22.16
CA SER A 164 -6.13 -16.77 -22.12
C SER A 164 -6.57 -17.79 -21.06
N TRP A 165 -5.69 -18.71 -20.64
CA TRP A 165 -6.01 -19.66 -19.57
C TRP A 165 -6.25 -18.98 -18.21
N GLN A 166 -5.78 -17.74 -18.00
CA GLN A 166 -6.03 -16.96 -16.78
C GLN A 166 -7.53 -16.82 -16.50
N PHE A 167 -8.36 -16.72 -17.55
CA PHE A 167 -9.81 -16.48 -17.44
C PHE A 167 -10.61 -17.73 -17.05
N ARG A 168 -10.00 -18.93 -16.97
CA ARG A 168 -10.72 -20.18 -16.67
C ARG A 168 -11.46 -20.14 -15.32
N GLY A 169 -10.95 -19.39 -14.36
CA GLY A 169 -11.53 -19.22 -13.02
C GLY A 169 -12.45 -18.02 -12.88
N PHE A 170 -12.70 -17.27 -13.96
CA PHE A 170 -13.51 -16.06 -13.93
C PHE A 170 -14.97 -16.36 -14.32
N PRO A 171 -15.92 -15.46 -14.00
CA PRO A 171 -17.32 -15.60 -14.41
C PRO A 171 -17.49 -15.73 -15.94
N ILE A 172 -16.65 -15.01 -16.71
CA ILE A 172 -16.60 -15.09 -18.17
C ILE A 172 -15.22 -15.63 -18.57
N LYS A 173 -15.20 -16.79 -19.22
CA LYS A 173 -13.95 -17.50 -19.58
C LYS A 173 -13.32 -17.01 -20.89
N ASP A 174 -14.12 -16.43 -21.76
CA ASP A 174 -13.66 -15.90 -23.04
C ASP A 174 -13.09 -14.48 -22.83
N PRO A 175 -11.80 -14.23 -23.18
CA PRO A 175 -11.18 -12.93 -22.92
C PRO A 175 -11.88 -11.76 -23.60
N TYR A 176 -12.36 -11.93 -24.84
CA TYR A 176 -13.04 -10.87 -25.58
C TYR A 176 -14.33 -10.47 -24.87
N LYS A 177 -15.20 -11.44 -24.58
CA LYS A 177 -16.45 -11.20 -23.84
C LYS A 177 -16.22 -10.67 -22.43
N PHE A 178 -15.11 -11.07 -21.79
CA PHE A 178 -14.76 -10.54 -20.48
C PHE A 178 -14.41 -9.06 -20.57
N LEU A 179 -13.56 -8.67 -21.53
CA LEU A 179 -13.07 -7.31 -21.71
C LEU A 179 -14.12 -6.36 -22.29
N GLU A 180 -15.15 -6.88 -22.95
CA GLU A 180 -16.35 -6.09 -23.30
C GLU A 180 -17.10 -5.60 -22.06
N ARG A 181 -17.04 -6.35 -20.94
CA ARG A 181 -17.79 -6.06 -19.71
C ARG A 181 -16.95 -5.40 -18.63
N TYR A 182 -15.70 -5.82 -18.47
CA TYR A 182 -14.81 -5.41 -17.38
C TYR A 182 -13.52 -4.78 -17.92
N LEU A 183 -12.95 -3.85 -17.17
CA LEU A 183 -11.72 -3.18 -17.57
C LEU A 183 -10.50 -4.11 -17.46
N GLY A 184 -9.73 -4.26 -18.53
CA GLY A 184 -8.47 -5.01 -18.53
C GLY A 184 -7.25 -4.10 -18.45
N PHE A 185 -6.26 -4.48 -17.64
CA PHE A 185 -4.93 -3.86 -17.59
C PHE A 185 -3.86 -4.89 -17.94
N TYR A 186 -3.01 -4.59 -18.92
CA TYR A 186 -1.82 -5.38 -19.20
C TYR A 186 -0.58 -4.55 -18.89
N VAL A 187 0.24 -5.01 -17.95
CA VAL A 187 1.48 -4.31 -17.58
C VAL A 187 2.64 -4.83 -18.41
N ARG A 188 3.25 -3.95 -19.20
CA ARG A 188 4.44 -4.21 -19.99
C ARG A 188 5.64 -3.60 -19.30
N LEU A 189 6.49 -4.44 -18.71
CA LEU A 189 7.71 -4.03 -18.02
C LEU A 189 8.87 -3.84 -19.01
N ASP A 190 9.65 -2.76 -18.85
CA ASP A 190 10.90 -2.45 -19.56
C ASP A 190 10.81 -2.57 -21.09
N SER A 191 9.66 -2.19 -21.66
CA SER A 191 9.42 -2.29 -23.10
C SER A 191 9.66 -3.68 -23.70
N LYS A 192 9.44 -4.75 -22.93
CA LYS A 192 9.41 -6.13 -23.44
C LYS A 192 8.52 -6.25 -24.68
N GLU A 193 8.74 -7.31 -25.48
CA GLU A 193 8.00 -7.56 -26.72
C GLU A 193 6.49 -7.35 -26.52
N TRP A 194 5.86 -6.71 -27.51
CA TRP A 194 4.40 -6.61 -27.54
C TRP A 194 3.79 -8.01 -27.45
N PRO A 195 2.76 -8.20 -26.62
CA PRO A 195 2.17 -9.51 -26.51
C PRO A 195 1.50 -9.90 -27.83
N ARG A 196 1.61 -11.18 -28.18
CA ARG A 196 1.21 -11.70 -29.50
C ARG A 196 -0.29 -11.99 -29.61
N ASP A 197 -0.96 -12.10 -28.47
CA ASP A 197 -2.38 -12.43 -28.40
C ASP A 197 -3.26 -11.25 -28.85
N PRO A 198 -4.10 -11.40 -29.88
CA PRO A 198 -4.87 -10.28 -30.44
C PRO A 198 -5.87 -9.64 -29.50
N TRP A 199 -6.37 -10.37 -28.49
CA TRP A 199 -7.35 -9.86 -27.52
C TRP A 199 -6.76 -8.85 -26.54
N LEU A 200 -5.42 -8.79 -26.40
CA LEU A 200 -4.78 -7.82 -25.50
C LEU A 200 -4.88 -6.38 -25.97
N LYS A 201 -5.23 -6.15 -27.24
CA LYS A 201 -5.52 -4.81 -27.76
C LYS A 201 -6.73 -4.16 -27.07
N ASP A 202 -7.61 -4.98 -26.49
CA ASP A 202 -8.81 -4.52 -25.79
C ASP A 202 -8.51 -4.18 -24.31
N CYS A 203 -7.27 -4.42 -23.86
CA CYS A 203 -6.77 -3.98 -22.55
C CYS A 203 -6.12 -2.59 -22.61
N THR A 204 -6.14 -1.91 -21.48
CA THR A 204 -5.27 -0.75 -21.24
C THR A 204 -3.84 -1.22 -21.01
N ILE A 205 -2.91 -0.76 -21.84
CA ILE A 205 -1.49 -1.12 -21.72
C ILE A 205 -0.78 -0.15 -20.77
N VAL A 206 -0.25 -0.66 -19.67
CA VAL A 206 0.56 0.08 -18.69
C VAL A 206 2.03 -0.17 -19.00
N ASN A 207 2.72 0.83 -19.53
CA ASN A 207 4.16 0.74 -19.82
C ASN A 207 4.97 1.13 -18.59
N LEU A 208 5.45 0.13 -17.88
CA LEU A 208 6.20 0.31 -16.64
C LEU A 208 7.70 0.16 -16.92
N ASP A 209 8.49 1.15 -16.54
CA ASP A 209 9.95 1.11 -16.56
C ASP A 209 10.45 0.82 -15.14
N SER A 210 11.27 -0.20 -14.96
CA SER A 210 11.76 -0.63 -13.65
C SER A 210 12.68 0.37 -12.94
N ASN A 211 13.20 1.40 -13.63
CA ASN A 211 14.18 2.33 -13.10
C ASN A 211 13.77 3.81 -13.21
N ASP A 212 12.57 4.11 -13.73
CA ASP A 212 12.11 5.50 -13.89
C ASP A 212 10.97 5.84 -12.91
N GLN A 213 11.31 6.56 -11.84
CA GLN A 213 10.37 7.05 -10.83
C GLN A 213 9.27 7.96 -11.40
N ARG A 214 9.58 8.73 -12.47
CA ARG A 214 8.56 9.58 -13.10
C ARG A 214 7.55 8.71 -13.84
N ASN A 215 8.03 7.69 -14.55
CA ASN A 215 7.17 6.69 -15.18
C ASN A 215 6.28 5.97 -14.16
N TRP A 216 6.75 5.66 -12.95
CA TRP A 216 5.91 5.02 -11.92
C TRP A 216 4.73 5.91 -11.51
N LYS A 217 4.98 7.21 -11.32
CA LYS A 217 3.94 8.18 -11.04
C LYS A 217 2.95 8.29 -12.20
N ASP A 218 3.45 8.37 -13.43
CA ASP A 218 2.61 8.41 -14.63
C ASP A 218 1.75 7.13 -14.77
N CYS A 219 2.31 5.96 -14.46
CA CYS A 219 1.58 4.68 -14.46
C CYS A 219 0.47 4.66 -13.41
N LYS A 220 0.75 5.13 -12.19
CA LYS A 220 -0.24 5.27 -11.12
C LYS A 220 -1.37 6.22 -11.54
N ASP A 221 -1.02 7.41 -12.01
CA ASP A 221 -1.98 8.44 -12.38
C ASP A 221 -2.84 7.99 -13.57
N MET A 222 -2.23 7.33 -14.56
CA MET A 222 -2.93 6.73 -15.68
C MET A 222 -3.91 5.64 -15.22
N PHE A 223 -3.47 4.71 -14.37
CA PHE A 223 -4.33 3.65 -13.84
C PHE A 223 -5.59 4.23 -13.20
N TRP A 224 -5.42 5.16 -12.26
CA TRP A 224 -6.55 5.75 -11.53
C TRP A 224 -7.47 6.55 -12.44
N ARG A 225 -6.92 7.35 -13.36
CA ARG A 225 -7.73 8.09 -14.34
C ARG A 225 -8.54 7.14 -15.23
N THR A 226 -7.93 6.07 -15.75
CA THR A 226 -8.64 5.11 -16.60
C THR A 226 -9.73 4.37 -15.83
N LEU A 227 -9.48 4.01 -14.57
CA LEU A 227 -10.49 3.38 -13.71
C LEU A 227 -11.65 4.34 -13.44
N ASP A 228 -11.36 5.59 -13.09
CA ASP A 228 -12.37 6.63 -12.84
C ASP A 228 -13.25 6.84 -14.09
N ASP A 229 -12.63 7.00 -15.28
CA ASP A 229 -13.33 7.16 -16.56
C ASP A 229 -14.24 5.96 -16.87
N TYR A 230 -13.78 4.74 -16.60
CA TYR A 230 -14.58 3.52 -16.79
C TYR A 230 -15.79 3.49 -15.85
N LEU A 231 -15.59 3.80 -14.57
CA LEU A 231 -16.66 3.83 -13.58
C LEU A 231 -17.70 4.92 -13.86
N GLU A 232 -17.27 6.09 -14.34
CA GLU A 232 -18.19 7.14 -14.78
C GLU A 232 -19.05 6.72 -15.96
N ARG A 233 -18.48 6.02 -16.95
CA ARG A 233 -19.23 5.49 -18.10
C ARG A 233 -20.24 4.43 -17.67
N ARG A 234 -19.89 3.58 -16.71
CA ARG A 234 -20.75 2.50 -16.20
C ARG A 234 -21.95 3.00 -15.37
N LYS A 235 -21.90 4.24 -14.87
CA LYS A 235 -23.00 4.90 -14.16
C LYS A 235 -24.04 5.54 -15.09
N ARG A 236 -23.71 5.77 -16.36
CA ARG A 236 -24.60 6.35 -17.37
C ARG A 236 -25.45 5.26 -18.02
#